data_AF-A0A2K9EL60-F1
#
_entry.id   AF-A0A2K9EL60-F1
#
_cell.length_a   1.000
_cell.length_b   1.000
_cell.length_c   1.000
_cell.angle_alpha   90.00
_cell.angle_beta   90.00
_cell.angle_gamma   90.00
#
_symmetry.space_group_name_H-M   'P 1'
#
loop_
_entity.id
_entity.type
_entity.pdbx_description
1 polymer ?
#
loop_
_entity_poly.entity_id
_entity_poly.type
_entity_poly.pdbx_seq_one_letter_code
_entity_poly.pdbx_strand_id
1 'polypeptide(L)'
;MDCKNDTVEVASGDGNDALEAISKNIDPDLIKQLDDLGIKPSDYDNFRITGRESAEKVAKAVENAKYTRAIMQEMPGFMDDMASVLDNVGMSIDRFNELMALPADLLSDADRAAMKAIRDAIPMSTEETIMQKVIPQGDIANYISGSIRELEVILLKHRM
;
A
#
# COMPACT_ATOMS: atom_id res chain seq x y z
N MET A 1 6.17 -42.63 -20.10
CA MET A 1 5.86 -41.74 -18.97
C MET A 1 6.48 -40.40 -19.31
N ASP A 2 5.70 -39.51 -19.91
CA ASP A 2 6.11 -38.14 -20.22
C ASP A 2 5.95 -37.29 -18.96
N CYS A 3 7.08 -36.91 -18.37
CA CYS A 3 7.12 -35.95 -17.28
C CYS A 3 6.72 -34.58 -17.84
N LYS A 4 5.57 -34.07 -17.40
CA LYS A 4 5.08 -32.75 -17.77
C LYS A 4 6.10 -31.69 -17.34
N ASN A 5 6.63 -31.02 -18.35
CA ASN A 5 7.38 -29.80 -18.25
C ASN A 5 6.38 -28.68 -17.89
N ASP A 6 6.09 -28.53 -16.60
CA ASP A 6 5.37 -27.37 -16.09
C ASP A 6 6.36 -26.20 -16.04
N THR A 7 6.55 -25.59 -17.21
CA THR A 7 7.24 -24.32 -17.38
C THR A 7 6.50 -23.27 -16.56
N VAL A 8 7.12 -22.84 -15.46
CA VAL A 8 6.70 -21.67 -14.70
C VAL A 8 6.85 -20.47 -15.63
N GLU A 9 5.74 -19.85 -16.04
CA GLU A 9 5.76 -18.54 -16.69
C GLU A 9 6.26 -17.50 -15.68
N VAL A 10 7.58 -17.33 -15.64
CA VAL A 10 8.25 -16.21 -14.97
C VAL A 10 8.11 -14.97 -15.84
N ALA A 11 6.93 -14.36 -15.80
CA ALA A 11 6.64 -13.08 -16.45
C ALA A 11 6.28 -12.02 -15.40
N SER A 12 7.26 -11.63 -14.59
CA SER A 12 7.34 -10.35 -13.86
C SER A 12 8.67 -10.32 -13.09
N GLY A 13 9.18 -9.14 -12.71
CA GLY A 13 10.52 -8.95 -12.13
C GLY A 13 10.86 -9.83 -10.91
N ASP A 14 9.84 -10.41 -10.27
CA ASP A 14 9.94 -11.34 -9.14
C ASP A 14 10.54 -12.72 -9.53
N GLY A 15 10.65 -13.03 -10.83
CA GLY A 15 11.13 -14.32 -11.31
C GLY A 15 12.58 -14.64 -10.92
N ASN A 16 13.45 -13.63 -10.86
CA ASN A 16 14.84 -13.84 -10.44
C ASN A 16 14.95 -14.10 -8.93
N ASP A 17 14.17 -13.39 -8.13
CA ASP A 17 14.15 -13.51 -6.67
C ASP A 17 13.50 -14.84 -6.24
N ALA A 18 12.48 -15.31 -6.97
CA ALA A 18 11.89 -16.64 -6.77
C ALA A 18 12.90 -17.76 -7.07
N LEU A 19 13.70 -17.62 -8.13
CA LEU A 19 14.77 -18.59 -8.45
C LEU A 19 15.86 -18.57 -7.37
N GLU A 20 16.21 -17.40 -6.84
CA GLU A 20 17.13 -17.28 -5.72
C GLU A 20 16.57 -17.98 -4.46
N ALA A 21 15.28 -17.82 -4.16
CA ALA A 21 14.63 -18.51 -3.05
C ALA A 21 14.68 -20.04 -3.19
N ILE A 22 14.45 -20.57 -4.40
CA ILE A 22 14.59 -22.01 -4.69
C ILE A 22 16.04 -22.46 -4.45
N SER A 23 17.03 -21.67 -4.86
CA SER A 23 18.45 -21.98 -4.61
C SER A 23 18.80 -22.03 -3.10
N LYS A 24 18.06 -21.28 -2.27
CA LYS A 24 18.12 -21.31 -0.80
C LYS A 24 17.28 -22.46 -0.19
N ASN A 25 16.88 -23.43 -1.00
CA ASN A 25 16.11 -24.61 -0.62
C ASN A 25 14.71 -24.28 -0.05
N ILE A 26 14.08 -23.21 -0.54
CA ILE A 26 12.68 -22.87 -0.21
C ILE A 26 11.79 -23.52 -1.28
N ASP A 27 10.83 -24.35 -0.85
CA ASP A 27 9.93 -25.06 -1.76
C ASP A 27 9.05 -24.08 -2.55
N PRO A 28 8.76 -24.34 -3.84
CA PRO A 28 7.84 -23.51 -4.63
C PRO A 28 6.45 -23.36 -4.00
N ASP A 29 5.93 -24.40 -3.35
CA ASP A 29 4.64 -24.33 -2.64
C ASP A 29 4.68 -23.37 -1.45
N LEU A 30 5.81 -23.31 -0.74
CA LEU A 30 6.00 -22.38 0.37
C LEU A 30 6.21 -20.94 -0.12
N ILE A 31 6.88 -20.76 -1.26
CA ILE A 31 7.00 -19.46 -1.92
C ILE A 31 5.61 -18.95 -2.30
N LYS A 32 4.77 -19.82 -2.88
CA LYS A 32 3.38 -19.49 -3.23
C LYS A 32 2.56 -19.15 -1.98
N GLN A 33 2.67 -19.94 -0.91
CA GLN A 33 1.98 -19.65 0.35
C GLN A 33 2.37 -18.27 0.92
N LEU A 34 3.65 -17.90 0.87
CA LEU A 34 4.11 -16.58 1.28
C LEU A 34 3.57 -15.47 0.37
N ASP A 35 3.53 -15.70 -0.94
CA ASP A 35 2.96 -14.75 -1.91
C ASP A 35 1.45 -14.56 -1.71
N ASP A 36 0.69 -15.62 -1.44
CA ASP A 36 -0.74 -15.57 -1.09
C ASP A 36 -0.97 -14.77 0.22
N LEU A 37 0.02 -14.72 1.11
CA LEU A 37 0.02 -13.88 2.31
C LEU A 37 0.50 -12.44 2.04
N GLY A 38 0.90 -12.14 0.81
CA GLY A 38 1.40 -10.85 0.34
C GLY A 38 2.88 -10.59 0.66
N ILE A 39 3.67 -11.64 0.89
CA ILE A 39 5.13 -11.58 1.05
C ILE A 39 5.79 -12.12 -0.21
N LYS A 40 6.30 -11.20 -1.03
CA LYS A 40 6.98 -11.54 -2.27
C LYS A 40 8.43 -11.98 -2.03
N PRO A 41 9.02 -12.79 -2.93
CA PRO A 41 10.45 -13.13 -2.87
C PRO A 41 11.38 -11.92 -2.74
N SER A 42 11.05 -10.81 -3.40
CA SER A 42 11.78 -9.54 -3.30
C SER A 42 11.81 -8.94 -1.89
N ASP A 43 10.85 -9.31 -1.03
CA ASP A 43 10.75 -8.83 0.36
C ASP A 43 11.45 -9.76 1.37
N TYR A 44 11.99 -10.91 0.94
CA TYR A 44 12.48 -11.94 1.85
C TYR A 44 13.58 -11.44 2.79
N ASP A 45 14.47 -10.59 2.31
CA ASP A 45 15.53 -10.00 3.14
C ASP A 45 14.95 -9.11 4.25
N ASN A 46 13.86 -8.38 3.99
CA ASN A 46 13.17 -7.56 5.00
C ASN A 46 12.58 -8.42 6.14
N PHE A 47 12.15 -9.63 5.80
CA PHE A 47 11.62 -10.62 6.75
C PHE A 47 12.67 -11.59 7.29
N ARG A 48 13.94 -11.44 6.88
CA ARG A 48 15.05 -12.35 7.22
C ARG A 48 14.77 -13.81 6.82
N ILE A 49 14.13 -14.00 5.67
CA ILE A 49 13.89 -15.32 5.09
C ILE A 49 15.14 -15.71 4.28
N THR A 50 15.97 -16.58 4.87
CA THR A 50 17.23 -17.04 4.25
C THR A 50 17.21 -18.51 3.83
N GLY A 51 16.10 -19.21 4.09
CA GLY A 51 15.90 -20.62 3.76
C GLY A 51 14.59 -21.16 4.31
N ARG A 52 14.32 -22.45 4.06
CA ARG A 52 13.05 -23.12 4.39
C ARG A 52 12.54 -22.86 5.80
N GLU A 53 13.38 -23.09 6.81
CA GLU A 53 12.96 -22.98 8.22
C GLU A 53 12.52 -21.55 8.58
N SER A 54 13.25 -20.54 8.10
CA SER A 54 12.86 -19.13 8.29
C SER A 54 11.58 -18.77 7.54
N ALA A 55 11.39 -19.31 6.33
CA ALA A 55 10.18 -19.10 5.54
C ALA A 55 8.94 -19.70 6.24
N GLU A 56 9.03 -20.94 6.74
CA GLU A 56 7.93 -21.59 7.48
C GLU A 56 7.57 -20.82 8.76
N LYS A 57 8.57 -20.30 9.50
CA LYS A 57 8.34 -19.46 10.69
C LYS A 57 7.61 -18.18 10.34
N VAL A 58 8.01 -17.50 9.27
CA VAL A 58 7.35 -16.26 8.84
C VAL A 58 5.93 -16.55 8.35
N ALA A 59 5.72 -17.57 7.53
CA ALA A 59 4.39 -17.97 7.06
C ALA A 59 3.43 -18.20 8.24
N LYS A 60 3.86 -18.99 9.23
CA LYS A 60 3.05 -19.24 10.44
C LYS A 60 2.77 -17.98 11.27
N ALA A 61 3.74 -17.07 11.36
CA ALA A 61 3.55 -15.81 12.07
C ALA A 61 2.53 -14.91 11.36
N VAL A 62 2.56 -14.88 10.04
CA VAL A 62 1.71 -14.02 9.19
C VAL A 62 0.31 -14.59 9.00
N GLU A 63 0.13 -15.92 8.99
CA GLU A 63 -1.18 -16.57 9.02
C GLU A 63 -2.03 -16.13 10.23
N ASN A 64 -1.40 -15.80 11.35
CA ASN A 64 -2.07 -15.34 12.56
C ASN A 64 -2.15 -13.80 12.66
N ALA A 65 -1.66 -13.06 11.66
CA ALA A 65 -1.66 -11.60 11.69
C ALA A 65 -3.04 -11.06 11.27
N LYS A 66 -3.55 -10.09 12.05
CA LYS A 66 -4.84 -9.43 11.78
C LYS A 66 -4.83 -8.60 10.49
N TYR A 67 -3.66 -8.07 10.12
CA TYR A 67 -3.48 -7.18 8.97
C TYR A 67 -2.26 -7.64 8.16
N THR A 68 -2.49 -8.47 7.15
CA THR A 68 -1.48 -8.84 6.15
C THR A 68 -1.62 -7.95 4.92
N ARG A 69 -0.57 -7.88 4.08
CA ARG A 69 -0.65 -7.11 2.83
C ARG A 69 -1.81 -7.59 1.95
N ALA A 70 -2.01 -8.90 1.85
CA ALA A 70 -3.12 -9.50 1.12
C ALA A 70 -4.47 -9.01 1.65
N ILE A 71 -4.71 -9.12 2.96
CA ILE A 71 -5.96 -8.64 3.59
C ILE A 71 -6.14 -7.14 3.37
N MET A 72 -5.06 -6.36 3.45
CA MET A 72 -5.11 -4.90 3.28
C MET A 72 -5.42 -4.44 1.86
N GLN A 73 -5.11 -5.24 0.86
CA GLN A 73 -5.47 -4.95 -0.54
C GLN A 73 -6.95 -5.17 -0.83
N GLU A 74 -7.62 -6.02 -0.05
CA GLU A 74 -9.05 -6.29 -0.18
C GLU A 74 -9.93 -5.32 0.63
N MET A 75 -9.34 -4.57 1.57
CA MET A 75 -10.09 -3.62 2.40
C MET A 75 -10.45 -2.36 1.61
N PRO A 76 -11.70 -1.87 1.71
CA PRO A 76 -12.10 -0.64 1.04
C PRO A 76 -11.33 0.55 1.60
N GLY A 77 -10.82 1.40 0.71
CA GLY A 77 -10.11 2.62 1.03
C GLY A 77 -10.89 3.86 0.61
N PHE A 78 -10.43 5.03 1.04
CA PHE A 78 -11.05 6.31 0.66
C PHE A 78 -11.14 6.51 -0.87
N MET A 79 -10.22 5.92 -1.65
CA MET A 79 -10.25 6.03 -3.10
C MET A 79 -11.48 5.35 -3.72
N ASP A 80 -12.06 4.35 -3.07
CA ASP A 80 -13.28 3.69 -3.54
C ASP A 80 -14.49 4.64 -3.47
N ASP A 81 -14.47 5.59 -2.52
CA ASP A 81 -15.50 6.61 -2.34
C ASP A 81 -15.26 7.87 -3.18
N MET A 82 -14.11 7.98 -3.86
CA MET A 82 -13.69 9.22 -4.53
C MET A 82 -14.70 9.69 -5.58
N ALA A 83 -15.31 8.76 -6.32
CA ALA A 83 -16.33 9.10 -7.31
C ALA A 83 -17.52 9.85 -6.67
N SER A 84 -18.01 9.35 -5.53
CA SER A 84 -19.10 9.98 -4.77
C SER A 84 -18.68 11.34 -4.21
N VAL A 85 -17.45 11.45 -3.68
CA VAL A 85 -16.90 12.72 -3.16
C VAL A 85 -16.82 13.78 -4.26
N LEU A 86 -16.38 13.40 -5.46
CA LEU A 86 -16.28 14.28 -6.62
C LEU A 86 -17.66 14.70 -7.15
N ASP A 87 -18.61 13.77 -7.21
CA ASP A 87 -19.99 14.05 -7.62
C ASP A 87 -20.67 15.07 -6.70
N ASN A 88 -20.43 14.98 -5.38
CA ASN A 88 -20.97 15.91 -4.39
C ASN A 88 -20.51 17.37 -4.60
N VAL A 89 -19.35 17.56 -5.23
CA VAL A 89 -18.82 18.89 -5.57
C VAL A 89 -18.95 19.22 -7.06
N GLY A 90 -19.59 18.35 -7.84
CA GLY A 90 -19.81 18.53 -9.28
C GLY A 90 -18.53 18.54 -10.12
N MET A 91 -17.52 17.75 -9.72
CA MET A 91 -16.19 17.75 -10.35
C MET A 91 -15.89 16.40 -11.02
N SER A 92 -15.20 16.40 -12.15
CA SER A 92 -14.66 15.16 -12.74
C SER A 92 -13.29 14.82 -12.16
N ILE A 93 -12.89 13.54 -12.26
CA ILE A 93 -11.55 13.11 -11.83
C ILE A 93 -10.44 13.82 -12.63
N ASP A 94 -10.64 14.05 -13.92
CA ASP A 94 -9.68 14.77 -14.76
C ASP A 94 -9.52 16.21 -14.29
N ARG A 95 -10.63 16.88 -13.97
CA ARG A 95 -10.60 18.24 -13.44
C ARG A 95 -9.91 18.29 -12.08
N PHE A 96 -10.19 17.32 -11.21
CA PHE A 96 -9.49 17.20 -9.93
C PHE A 96 -7.97 17.05 -10.11
N ASN A 97 -7.54 16.18 -11.03
CA ASN A 97 -6.13 15.95 -11.32
C ASN A 97 -5.44 17.21 -11.89
N GLU A 98 -6.13 17.97 -12.75
CA GLU A 98 -5.64 19.28 -13.22
C GLU A 98 -5.44 20.25 -12.06
N LEU A 99 -6.45 20.39 -11.19
CA LEU A 99 -6.39 21.30 -10.04
C LEU A 99 -5.28 20.91 -9.06
N MET A 100 -5.03 19.62 -8.86
CA MET A 100 -3.94 19.10 -8.03
C MET A 100 -2.55 19.45 -8.56
N ALA A 101 -2.41 19.66 -9.87
CA ALA A 101 -1.15 20.05 -10.50
C ALA A 101 -0.92 21.58 -10.54
N LEU A 102 -1.98 22.37 -10.29
CA LEU A 102 -1.89 23.83 -10.35
C LEU A 102 -1.25 24.42 -9.09
N PRO A 103 -0.40 25.45 -9.24
CA PRO A 103 -0.01 26.32 -8.15
C PRO A 103 -1.22 26.88 -7.41
N ALA A 104 -1.14 26.91 -6.08
CA ALA A 104 -2.29 27.29 -5.27
C ALA A 104 -2.81 28.69 -5.61
N ASP A 105 -1.95 29.65 -5.95
CA ASP A 105 -2.29 31.03 -6.34
C ASP A 105 -3.08 31.13 -7.66
N LEU A 106 -3.03 30.11 -8.51
CA LEU A 106 -3.80 30.05 -9.77
C LEU A 106 -5.19 29.42 -9.61
N LEU A 107 -5.53 28.92 -8.42
CA LEU A 107 -6.86 28.39 -8.12
C LEU A 107 -7.86 29.53 -7.90
N SER A 108 -9.00 29.46 -8.60
CA SER A 108 -10.13 30.34 -8.33
C SER A 108 -10.71 30.08 -6.94
N ASP A 109 -11.47 31.03 -6.38
CA ASP A 109 -12.13 30.84 -5.08
C ASP A 109 -13.09 29.64 -5.09
N ALA A 110 -13.76 29.40 -6.21
CA ALA A 110 -14.63 28.25 -6.41
C ALA A 110 -13.83 26.93 -6.43
N ASP A 111 -12.71 26.87 -7.15
CA ASP A 111 -11.85 25.69 -7.19
C ASP A 111 -11.26 25.39 -5.78
N ARG A 112 -10.85 26.42 -5.04
CA ARG A 112 -10.38 26.27 -3.65
C ARG A 112 -11.47 25.71 -2.74
N ALA A 113 -12.70 26.22 -2.87
CA ALA A 113 -13.83 25.74 -2.09
C ALA A 113 -14.13 24.26 -2.38
N ALA A 114 -14.11 23.86 -3.66
CA ALA A 114 -14.31 22.47 -4.05
C ALA A 114 -13.17 21.55 -3.56
N MET A 115 -11.90 21.95 -3.75
CA MET A 115 -10.74 21.20 -3.25
C MET A 115 -10.75 21.08 -1.72
N LYS A 116 -11.19 22.12 -1.01
CA LYS A 116 -11.40 22.07 0.43
C LYS A 116 -12.50 21.08 0.81
N ALA A 117 -13.64 21.10 0.13
CA ALA A 117 -14.72 20.15 0.39
C ALA A 117 -14.29 18.69 0.17
N ILE A 118 -13.52 18.43 -0.89
CA ILE A 118 -12.91 17.10 -1.13
C ILE A 118 -11.97 16.71 0.01
N ARG A 119 -11.09 17.62 0.44
CA ARG A 119 -10.18 17.39 1.57
C ARG A 119 -10.94 17.09 2.86
N ASP A 120 -12.00 17.84 3.15
CA ASP A 120 -12.78 17.71 4.37
C ASP A 120 -13.65 16.43 4.37
N ALA A 121 -13.88 15.81 3.20
CA ALA A 121 -14.54 14.51 3.08
C ALA A 121 -13.64 13.33 3.51
N ILE A 122 -12.32 13.54 3.62
CA ILE A 122 -11.42 12.51 4.14
C ILE A 122 -11.74 12.33 5.64
N PRO A 123 -12.12 11.11 6.07
CA PRO A 123 -12.47 10.88 7.46
C PRO A 123 -11.28 11.16 8.39
N MET A 124 -11.58 11.77 9.53
CA MET A 124 -10.62 11.90 10.61
C MET A 124 -10.28 10.51 11.16
N SER A 125 -9.02 10.30 11.51
CA SER A 125 -8.57 9.06 12.13
C SER A 125 -9.33 8.77 13.42
N THR A 126 -9.84 7.55 13.56
CA THR A 126 -10.50 7.00 14.74
C THR A 126 -9.71 5.81 15.30
N GLU A 127 -10.19 5.20 16.38
CA GLU A 127 -9.63 3.96 16.93
C GLU A 127 -9.75 2.76 15.96
N GLU A 128 -10.66 2.84 14.99
CA GLU A 128 -10.87 1.81 13.97
C GLU A 128 -10.01 2.03 12.72
N THR A 129 -9.34 3.18 12.60
CA THR A 129 -8.47 3.47 11.45
C THR A 129 -7.23 2.59 11.51
N ILE A 130 -7.07 1.73 10.50
CA ILE A 130 -5.94 0.79 10.42
C ILE A 130 -4.66 1.53 9.99
N MET A 131 -4.76 2.39 8.98
CA MET A 131 -3.64 3.21 8.50
C MET A 131 -4.13 4.53 7.93
N GLN A 132 -3.34 5.58 8.13
CA GLN A 132 -3.52 6.86 7.45
C GLN A 132 -2.16 7.56 7.29
N LYS A 133 -1.93 8.17 6.12
CA LYS A 133 -0.79 9.08 5.94
C LYS A 133 -1.12 10.40 6.63
N VAL A 134 -0.26 10.85 7.51
CA VAL A 134 -0.44 12.12 8.23
C VAL A 134 0.86 12.90 8.25
N ILE A 135 0.74 14.22 8.38
CA ILE A 135 1.87 15.11 8.63
C ILE A 135 1.85 15.44 10.12
N PRO A 136 2.88 15.08 10.89
CA PRO A 136 2.99 15.51 12.27
C PRO A 136 2.90 17.04 12.36
N GLN A 137 2.21 17.56 13.37
CA GLN A 137 1.96 19.00 13.48
C GLN A 137 3.25 19.84 13.47
N GLY A 138 4.34 19.32 14.07
CA GLY A 138 5.65 19.96 14.08
C GLY A 138 6.34 20.04 12.70
N ASP A 139 5.93 19.20 11.75
CA ASP A 139 6.57 19.05 10.44
C ASP A 139 5.80 19.73 9.30
N ILE A 140 4.69 20.41 9.59
CA ILE A 140 3.88 21.09 8.59
C ILE A 140 4.71 22.09 7.77
N ALA A 141 5.59 22.87 8.41
CA ALA A 141 6.45 23.82 7.72
C ALA A 141 7.48 23.14 6.80
N ASN A 142 8.02 21.99 7.22
CA ASN A 142 8.97 21.20 6.45
C ASN A 142 8.29 20.55 5.23
N TYR A 143 7.04 20.10 5.39
CA TYR A 143 6.24 19.58 4.28
C TYR A 143 5.87 20.67 3.28
N ILE A 144 5.35 21.82 3.74
CA ILE A 144 4.96 22.94 2.86
C ILE A 144 6.17 23.50 2.09
N SER A 145 7.35 23.54 2.72
CA SER A 145 8.58 23.99 2.05
C SER A 145 9.15 22.97 1.06
N GLY A 146 8.61 21.75 1.01
CA GLY A 146 9.12 20.65 0.19
C GLY A 146 10.44 20.05 0.70
N SER A 147 10.84 20.39 1.93
CA SER A 147 12.00 19.81 2.62
C SER A 147 11.74 18.36 3.03
N ILE A 148 10.47 18.01 3.29
CA ILE A 148 9.98 16.64 3.44
C ILE A 148 9.10 16.32 2.23
N ARG A 149 9.46 15.28 1.47
CA ARG A 149 8.71 14.82 0.28
C ARG A 149 7.98 13.50 0.49
N GLU A 150 8.34 12.78 1.53
CA GLU A 150 7.72 11.51 1.91
C GLU A 150 6.95 11.69 3.20
N LEU A 151 5.68 11.31 3.17
CA LEU A 151 4.80 11.33 4.33
C LEU A 151 4.95 10.03 5.10
N GLU A 152 5.12 10.13 6.42
CA GLU A 152 5.06 8.98 7.29
C GLU A 152 3.65 8.38 7.26
N VAL A 153 3.58 7.08 7.01
CA VAL A 153 2.36 6.30 7.26
C VAL A 153 2.33 6.03 8.75
N ILE A 154 1.41 6.69 9.47
CA ILE A 154 1.22 6.36 10.88
C ILE A 154 0.31 5.14 10.97
N LEU A 155 0.89 4.04 11.44
CA LEU A 155 0.15 2.92 12.00
C LEU A 155 -0.50 3.39 13.30
N LEU A 156 -1.80 3.67 13.25
CA LEU A 156 -2.58 4.01 14.42
C LEU A 156 -2.77 2.73 15.23
N LYS A 157 -1.80 2.46 16.11
CA LYS A 157 -1.86 1.30 17.00
C LYS A 157 -3.15 1.37 17.80
N HIS A 158 -3.90 0.28 17.79
CA HIS A 158 -4.91 0.02 18.81
C HIS A 158 -4.17 0.07 20.15
N ARG A 159 -4.31 1.20 20.87
CA ARG A 159 -3.99 1.24 22.31
C ARG A 159 -5.02 0.32 22.96
N MET A 160 -4.58 -0.90 23.29
CA MET A 160 -5.27 -1.71 24.30
C MET A 160 -5.23 -1.00 25.64
#